data_AF-A0A543K438-F1
#
_entry.id   AF-A0A543K438-F1
#
_cell.length_a   1.000
_cell.length_b   1.000
_cell.length_c   1.000
_cell.angle_alpha   90.00
_cell.angle_beta   90.00
_cell.angle_gamma   90.00
#
_symmetry.space_group_name_H-M   'P 1'
#
loop_
_entity.id
_entity.type
_entity.pdbx_description
1 polymer ?
#
loop_
_entity_poly.entity_id
_entity_poly.type
_entity_poly.pdbx_seq_one_letter_code
_entity_poly.pdbx_strand_id
1 'polypeptide(L)'
;MQTLPAPTLSICLTCRDGREGDHGDVRGGARLARALCSLVAQQGCDATLRGVRCMSQCKRACIVSLTAPGAFTYLFGDLDPTDPAHLQAILDLIPLYSKAPEGFLTRDARPEPLRATILGRLPPVGTASELVSDLGAMRKVKV
;
A
#
# COMPACT_ATOMS: atom_id res chain seq x y z
N MET A 1 2.28 -16.40 -17.73
CA MET A 1 2.38 -15.58 -16.51
C MET A 1 0.96 -15.30 -16.07
N GLN A 2 0.54 -15.75 -14.88
CA GLN A 2 -0.80 -15.42 -14.38
C GLN A 2 -0.82 -13.95 -13.99
N THR A 3 -1.66 -13.16 -14.65
CA THR A 3 -1.92 -11.78 -14.29
C THR A 3 -2.70 -11.76 -12.99
N LEU A 4 -2.26 -10.95 -12.01
CA LEU A 4 -2.98 -10.80 -10.75
C LEU A 4 -4.38 -10.21 -11.01
N PRO A 5 -5.38 -10.54 -10.17
CA PRO A 5 -6.63 -9.80 -10.18
C PRO A 5 -6.38 -8.31 -9.93
N ALA A 6 -7.29 -7.46 -10.43
CA ALA A 6 -7.15 -6.01 -10.29
C ALA A 6 -6.92 -5.61 -8.82
N PRO A 7 -5.82 -4.89 -8.52
CA PRO A 7 -5.52 -4.51 -7.15
C PRO A 7 -6.49 -3.46 -6.62
N THR A 8 -6.57 -3.38 -5.29
CA THR A 8 -7.30 -2.35 -4.57
C THR A 8 -6.34 -1.52 -3.74
N LEU A 9 -6.30 -0.21 -4.02
CA LEU A 9 -5.60 0.79 -3.21
C LEU A 9 -6.56 1.30 -2.13
N SER A 10 -6.28 0.97 -0.87
CA SER A 10 -7.06 1.41 0.29
C SER A 10 -6.36 2.58 0.97
N ILE A 11 -7.09 3.65 1.25
CA ILE A 11 -6.53 4.88 1.83
C ILE A 11 -7.22 5.14 3.18
N CYS A 12 -6.43 5.29 4.25
CA CYS A 12 -6.96 5.66 5.55
C CYS A 12 -7.46 7.10 5.51
N LEU A 13 -8.73 7.34 5.84
CA LEU A 13 -9.35 8.66 5.78
C LEU A 13 -9.15 9.50 7.04
N THR A 14 -8.75 8.88 8.15
CA THR A 14 -8.71 9.54 9.46
C THR A 14 -7.32 9.63 10.10
N CYS A 15 -6.24 9.23 9.44
CA CYS A 15 -4.90 9.50 10.01
C CYS A 15 -4.63 11.01 10.09
N ARG A 16 -3.85 11.40 11.10
CA ARG A 16 -3.37 12.77 11.32
C ARG A 16 -2.00 12.93 10.69
N ASP A 17 -1.68 14.13 10.22
CA ASP A 17 -0.31 14.50 9.85
C ASP A 17 0.19 15.77 10.53
N GLY A 18 -0.59 16.30 11.49
CA GLY A 18 -0.22 17.47 12.29
C GLY A 18 -0.48 18.80 11.60
N ARG A 19 -0.95 18.79 10.35
CA ARG A 19 -1.23 20.00 9.55
C ARG A 19 -2.73 20.27 9.42
N GLU A 20 -3.56 19.64 10.24
CA GLU A 20 -5.03 19.79 10.14
C GLU A 20 -5.48 21.26 10.30
N GLY A 21 -4.86 22.02 11.21
CA GLY A 21 -5.22 23.42 11.46
C GLY A 21 -5.01 24.31 10.23
N ASP A 22 -3.98 24.05 9.44
CA ASP A 22 -3.67 24.79 8.20
C ASP A 22 -4.63 24.43 7.04
N HIS A 23 -5.41 23.37 7.22
CA HIS A 23 -6.26 22.78 6.19
C HIS A 23 -7.72 22.65 6.63
N GLY A 24 -8.20 23.57 7.48
CA GLY A 24 -9.61 23.64 7.88
C GLY A 24 -10.08 22.36 8.59
N ASP A 25 -9.25 21.80 9.46
CA ASP A 25 -9.46 20.57 10.22
C ASP A 25 -9.64 19.28 9.39
N VAL A 26 -9.38 19.34 8.08
CA VAL A 26 -9.41 18.15 7.22
C VAL A 26 -8.24 17.25 7.57
N ARG A 27 -8.51 15.96 7.85
CA ARG A 27 -7.50 14.95 8.17
C ARG A 27 -6.47 14.75 7.06
N GLY A 28 -5.18 14.58 7.41
CA GLY A 28 -4.12 14.27 6.43
C GLY A 28 -4.48 13.12 5.48
N GLY A 29 -5.05 12.04 6.01
CA GLY A 29 -5.50 10.90 5.19
C GLY A 29 -6.60 11.23 4.19
N ALA A 30 -7.57 12.08 4.58
CA ALA A 30 -8.60 12.56 3.67
C ALA A 30 -8.03 13.49 2.58
N ARG A 31 -7.00 14.30 2.91
CA ARG A 31 -6.28 15.11 1.92
C ARG A 31 -5.51 14.23 0.94
N LEU A 32 -4.82 13.19 1.42
CA LEU A 32 -4.15 12.20 0.56
C LEU A 32 -5.14 11.53 -0.39
N ALA A 33 -6.29 11.09 0.12
CA ALA A 33 -7.32 10.44 -0.70
C ALA A 33 -7.82 11.36 -1.82
N ARG A 34 -8.08 12.64 -1.52
CA ARG A 34 -8.48 13.63 -2.53
C ARG A 34 -7.39 13.83 -3.58
N ALA A 35 -6.14 14.00 -3.16
CA ALA A 35 -5.01 14.20 -4.07
C ALA A 35 -4.81 13.00 -5.02
N LEU A 36 -4.89 11.78 -4.49
CA LEU A 36 -4.82 10.55 -5.30
C LEU A 36 -6.00 10.43 -6.27
N CYS A 37 -7.24 10.71 -5.84
CA CYS A 37 -8.39 10.71 -6.74
C CYS A 37 -8.25 11.72 -7.88
N SER A 38 -7.75 12.92 -7.59
CA SER A 38 -7.48 13.94 -8.62
C SER A 38 -6.41 13.47 -9.61
N LEU A 39 -5.33 12.85 -9.12
CA LEU A 39 -4.26 12.33 -9.97
C LEU A 39 -4.75 11.17 -10.86
N VAL A 40 -5.52 10.25 -10.30
CA VAL A 40 -6.15 9.14 -11.05
C VAL A 40 -7.12 9.66 -12.11
N ALA A 41 -7.89 10.71 -11.83
CA ALA A 41 -8.77 11.32 -12.83
C ALA A 41 -8.01 11.93 -14.02
N GLN A 42 -6.75 12.34 -13.81
CA GLN A 42 -5.91 12.92 -14.86
C GLN A 42 -5.14 11.86 -15.67
N GLN A 43 -4.61 10.83 -15.00
CA GLN A 43 -3.69 9.86 -15.62
C GLN A 43 -4.32 8.49 -15.88
N GLY A 44 -5.46 8.18 -15.28
CA GLY A 44 -5.98 6.81 -15.18
C GLY A 44 -5.25 5.98 -14.13
N CYS A 45 -5.81 4.82 -13.79
CA CYS A 45 -5.21 3.89 -12.82
C CYS A 45 -5.81 2.49 -12.95
N ASP A 46 -4.96 1.47 -13.04
CA ASP A 46 -5.36 0.06 -13.11
C ASP A 46 -5.58 -0.55 -11.71
N ALA A 47 -6.28 0.18 -10.84
CA ALA A 47 -6.64 -0.27 -9.50
C ALA A 47 -7.97 0.36 -9.06
N THR A 48 -8.68 -0.36 -8.21
CA THR A 48 -9.82 0.24 -7.49
C THR A 48 -9.30 1.07 -6.33
N LEU A 49 -9.74 2.32 -6.21
CA LEU A 49 -9.48 3.15 -5.05
C LEU A 49 -10.63 3.01 -4.04
N ARG A 50 -10.30 2.86 -2.76
CA ARG A 50 -11.29 2.91 -1.68
C ARG A 50 -10.78 3.68 -0.47
N GLY A 51 -11.68 4.45 0.14
CA GLY A 51 -11.47 5.03 1.44
C GLY A 51 -11.79 4.03 2.56
N VAL A 52 -10.91 3.93 3.55
CA VAL A 52 -11.13 3.17 4.78
C VAL A 52 -11.17 4.14 5.93
N ARG A 53 -12.19 4.07 6.79
CA ARG A 53 -12.33 5.01 7.91
C ARG A 53 -11.05 5.06 8.76
N CYS A 54 -10.53 3.93 9.21
CA CYS A 54 -9.30 3.84 9.99
C CYS A 54 -8.57 2.54 9.69
N MET A 55 -7.23 2.59 9.67
CA MET A 55 -6.35 1.42 9.49
C MET A 55 -5.43 1.21 10.71
N SER A 56 -5.74 1.83 11.85
CA SER A 56 -5.07 1.66 13.15
C SER A 56 -3.56 1.93 13.18
N GLN A 57 -3.05 2.70 12.22
CA GLN A 57 -1.64 3.11 12.13
C GLN A 57 -1.43 4.58 12.52
N CYS A 58 -2.19 5.08 13.51
CA CYS A 58 -2.24 6.51 13.85
C CYS A 58 -0.91 7.14 14.31
N LYS A 59 0.11 6.33 14.61
CA LYS A 59 1.47 6.82 14.92
C LYS A 59 2.24 7.28 13.68
N ARG A 60 1.71 7.03 12.49
CA ARG A 60 2.29 7.34 11.18
C ARG A 60 1.29 8.17 10.38
N ALA A 61 1.78 9.16 9.66
CA ALA A 61 0.93 10.00 8.82
C ALA A 61 0.46 9.22 7.59
N CYS A 62 -0.72 9.54 7.06
CA CYS A 62 -1.19 9.18 5.71
C CYS A 62 -0.89 7.72 5.27
N ILE A 63 -1.84 6.83 5.53
CA ILE A 63 -1.66 5.37 5.36
C ILE A 63 -2.36 4.89 4.11
N VAL A 64 -1.67 4.06 3.33
CA VAL A 64 -2.26 3.32 2.20
C VAL A 64 -1.90 1.84 2.27
N SER A 65 -2.78 0.98 1.76
CA SER A 65 -2.45 -0.41 1.46
C SER A 65 -2.79 -0.77 0.04
N LEU A 66 -1.96 -1.63 -0.56
CA LEU A 66 -2.22 -2.25 -1.86
C LEU A 66 -2.45 -3.74 -1.66
N THR A 67 -3.59 -4.24 -2.11
CA THR A 67 -4.04 -5.62 -1.90
C THR A 67 -4.61 -6.21 -3.18
N ALA A 68 -4.39 -7.51 -3.41
CA ALA A 68 -5.14 -8.29 -4.39
C ALA A 68 -5.33 -9.73 -3.88
N PRO A 69 -6.39 -10.45 -4.30
CA PRO A 69 -6.55 -11.86 -3.99
C PRO A 69 -5.32 -12.68 -4.42
N GLY A 70 -4.83 -13.54 -3.53
CA GLY A 70 -3.67 -14.40 -3.80
C GLY A 70 -2.33 -13.67 -3.91
N ALA A 71 -2.25 -12.40 -3.50
CA ALA A 71 -1.03 -11.60 -3.57
C ALA A 71 -0.64 -11.01 -2.21
N PHE A 72 0.64 -10.67 -2.06
CA PHE A 72 1.18 -10.00 -0.90
C PHE A 72 0.50 -8.65 -0.69
N THR A 73 0.03 -8.38 0.52
CA THR A 73 -0.49 -7.06 0.89
C THR A 73 0.65 -6.15 1.28
N TYR A 74 0.71 -4.94 0.72
CA TYR A 74 1.65 -3.91 1.14
C TYR A 74 0.96 -2.83 1.96
N LEU A 75 1.67 -2.31 2.97
CA LEU A 75 1.24 -1.17 3.78
C LEU A 75 2.34 -0.10 3.78
N PHE A 76 1.96 1.13 3.44
CA PHE A 76 2.84 2.30 3.46
C PHE A 76 2.25 3.40 4.35
N GLY A 77 3.13 4.21 4.93
CA GLY A 77 2.78 5.34 5.78
C GLY A 77 3.88 6.39 5.77
N ASP A 78 3.72 7.44 6.57
CA ASP A 78 4.54 8.67 6.49
C ASP A 78 4.51 9.31 5.10
N LEU A 79 3.38 9.15 4.41
CA LEU A 79 3.15 9.77 3.12
C LEU A 79 2.78 11.24 3.32
N ASP A 80 3.12 12.04 2.33
CA ASP A 80 2.82 13.48 2.34
C ASP A 80 1.76 13.75 1.28
N PRO A 81 0.56 14.22 1.66
CA PRO A 81 -0.52 14.48 0.70
C PRO A 81 -0.25 15.66 -0.23
N THR A 82 0.78 16.45 0.04
CA THR A 82 1.17 17.63 -0.74
C THR A 82 2.42 17.41 -1.59
N ASP A 83 3.14 16.29 -1.40
CA ASP A 83 4.32 15.95 -2.18
C ASP A 83 3.94 15.17 -3.45
N PRO A 84 4.11 15.74 -4.66
CA PRO A 84 3.83 15.05 -5.91
C PRO A 84 4.63 13.75 -6.09
N ALA A 85 5.86 13.67 -5.55
CA ALA A 85 6.68 12.48 -5.65
C ALA A 85 6.05 11.31 -4.88
N HIS A 86 5.47 11.56 -3.71
CA HIS A 86 4.73 10.55 -2.95
C HIS A 86 3.47 10.08 -3.68
N LEU A 87 2.70 11.01 -4.26
CA LEU A 87 1.49 10.68 -5.01
C LEU A 87 1.81 9.83 -6.26
N GLN A 88 2.80 10.26 -7.04
CA GLN A 88 3.21 9.55 -8.25
C GLN A 88 3.78 8.17 -7.91
N ALA A 89 4.59 8.07 -6.86
CA ALA A 89 5.16 6.80 -6.42
C ALA A 89 4.08 5.77 -6.02
N ILE A 90 2.94 6.20 -5.47
CA ILE A 90 1.80 5.32 -5.17
C ILE A 90 1.17 4.78 -6.45
N LEU A 91 0.97 5.62 -7.47
CA LEU A 91 0.43 5.19 -8.76
C LEU A 91 1.40 4.26 -9.50
N ASP A 92 2.69 4.61 -9.53
CA ASP A 92 3.73 3.84 -10.21
C ASP A 92 3.93 2.45 -9.58
N LEU A 93 3.61 2.29 -8.29
CA LEU A 93 3.67 1.00 -7.62
C LEU A 93 2.66 -0.01 -8.19
N ILE A 94 1.48 0.46 -8.63
CA ILE A 94 0.36 -0.40 -9.05
C ILE A 94 0.72 -1.30 -10.23
N PRO A 95 1.25 -0.79 -11.37
CA PRO A 95 1.62 -1.66 -12.48
C PRO A 95 2.80 -2.58 -12.14
N LEU A 96 3.72 -2.15 -11.27
CA LEU A 96 4.83 -2.99 -10.81
C LEU A 96 4.31 -4.17 -9.99
N TYR A 97 3.40 -3.88 -9.06
CA TYR A 97 2.71 -4.87 -8.25
C TYR A 97 1.91 -5.86 -9.11
N SER A 98 1.09 -5.37 -10.04
CA SER A 98 0.26 -6.22 -10.91
C SER A 98 1.06 -7.17 -11.80
N LYS A 99 2.29 -6.81 -12.16
CA LYS A 99 3.20 -7.61 -12.99
C LYS A 99 4.08 -8.57 -12.19
N ALA A 100 4.22 -8.33 -10.88
CA ALA A 100 5.08 -9.14 -10.03
C ALA A 100 4.42 -10.48 -9.67
N PRO A 101 5.18 -11.58 -9.63
CA PRO A 101 4.68 -12.86 -9.11
C PRO A 101 4.12 -12.70 -7.70
N GLU A 102 2.85 -13.06 -7.49
CA GLU A 102 2.11 -12.86 -6.23
C GLU A 102 2.17 -11.43 -5.68
N GLY A 103 2.43 -10.43 -6.53
CA GLY A 103 2.56 -9.03 -6.13
C GLY A 103 3.82 -8.74 -5.33
N PHE A 104 4.79 -9.67 -5.29
CA PHE A 104 5.99 -9.49 -4.49
C PHE A 104 7.01 -8.57 -5.18
N LEU A 105 7.27 -7.43 -4.54
CA LEU A 105 8.27 -6.46 -4.93
C LEU A 105 9.46 -6.47 -3.97
N THR A 106 10.67 -6.59 -4.53
CA THR A 106 11.92 -6.35 -3.81
C THR A 106 12.04 -4.89 -3.40
N ARG A 107 13.02 -4.57 -2.55
CA ARG A 107 13.22 -3.18 -2.12
C ARG A 107 13.40 -2.24 -3.30
N ASP A 108 14.28 -2.58 -4.23
CA ASP A 108 14.71 -1.69 -5.31
C ASP A 108 13.69 -1.61 -6.46
N ALA A 109 12.86 -2.66 -6.60
CA ALA A 109 11.74 -2.66 -7.55
C ALA A 109 10.64 -1.65 -7.16
N ARG A 110 10.61 -1.16 -5.92
CA ARG A 110 9.64 -0.14 -5.50
C ARG A 110 10.10 1.26 -5.91
N PRO A 111 9.16 2.16 -6.26
CA PRO A 111 9.45 3.58 -6.43
C PRO A 111 10.21 4.14 -5.22
N GLU A 112 11.18 5.02 -5.47
CA GLU A 112 12.14 5.47 -4.46
C GLU A 112 11.47 5.98 -3.16
N PRO A 113 10.43 6.84 -3.22
CA PRO A 113 9.80 7.32 -1.99
C PRO A 113 9.09 6.22 -1.19
N LEU A 114 8.69 5.12 -1.86
CA LEU A 114 8.06 3.96 -1.23
C LEU A 114 9.04 2.97 -0.59
N ARG A 115 10.35 3.17 -0.78
CA ARG A 115 11.36 2.26 -0.21
C ARG A 115 11.50 2.44 1.31
N ALA A 116 11.44 3.69 1.77
CA ALA A 116 11.59 4.06 3.18
C ALA A 116 10.26 4.11 3.95
N THR A 117 9.14 4.30 3.25
CA THR A 117 7.79 4.47 3.83
C THR A 117 7.01 3.17 4.02
N ILE A 118 7.62 2.02 3.70
CA ILE A 118 6.98 0.72 3.96
C ILE A 118 6.84 0.47 5.47
N LEU A 119 5.63 0.13 5.89
CA LEU A 119 5.34 -0.26 7.27
C LEU A 119 5.34 -1.79 7.43
N GLY A 120 5.00 -2.49 6.36
CA GLY A 120 5.01 -3.95 6.36
C GLY A 120 4.48 -4.52 5.06
N ARG A 121 4.65 -5.84 4.96
CA ARG A 121 4.08 -6.68 3.91
C ARG A 121 3.53 -7.95 4.55
N LEU A 122 2.32 -8.33 4.18
CA LEU A 122 1.68 -9.54 4.68
C LEU A 122 1.53 -10.54 3.53
N PRO A 123 1.83 -11.84 3.74
CA PRO A 123 1.54 -12.85 2.74
C PRO A 123 0.02 -12.98 2.52
N PRO A 124 -0.43 -13.48 1.36
CA PRO A 124 -1.83 -13.84 1.20
C PRO A 124 -2.19 -15.03 2.08
N VAL A 125 -3.49 -15.20 2.35
CA VAL A 125 -4.01 -16.24 3.28
C VAL A 125 -3.59 -17.65 2.86
N GLY A 126 -3.53 -17.92 1.55
CA GLY A 126 -2.96 -19.12 0.99
C GLY A 126 -1.95 -18.75 -0.09
N THR A 127 -0.79 -19.38 -0.05
CA THR A 127 0.31 -19.18 -1.01
C THR A 127 1.16 -20.44 -1.14
N ALA A 128 1.72 -20.65 -2.33
CA ALA A 128 2.77 -21.64 -2.57
C ALA A 128 4.16 -20.97 -2.72
N SER A 129 4.25 -19.67 -2.42
CA SER A 129 5.48 -18.90 -2.51
C SER A 129 6.56 -19.47 -1.59
N GLU A 130 7.76 -19.64 -2.13
CA GLU A 130 8.95 -20.06 -1.37
C GLU A 130 9.34 -19.06 -0.26
N LEU A 131 8.81 -17.84 -0.32
CA LEU A 131 9.01 -16.80 0.68
C LEU A 131 8.25 -17.05 1.99
N VAL A 132 7.31 -18.01 2.00
CA VAL A 132 6.46 -18.32 3.15
C VAL A 132 6.68 -19.78 3.53
N SER A 133 7.31 -20.00 4.68
CA SER A 133 7.60 -21.35 5.17
C SER A 133 6.43 -21.94 5.96
N ASP A 134 6.10 -23.21 5.69
CA ASP A 134 5.16 -23.98 6.50
C ASP A 134 5.82 -24.45 7.81
N LEU A 135 5.47 -23.81 8.92
CA LEU A 135 5.96 -24.19 10.25
C LEU A 135 5.30 -25.47 10.80
N GLY A 136 4.14 -25.88 10.27
CA GLY A 136 3.48 -27.15 10.62
C GLY A 136 4.24 -28.36 10.11
N ALA A 137 4.85 -28.25 8.93
CA ALA A 137 5.77 -29.25 8.36
C ALA A 137 7.11 -29.35 9.14
N MET A 138 7.46 -28.35 9.95
CA MET A 138 8.71 -28.33 10.74
C MET A 138 8.67 -29.18 12.03
N ARG A 139 7.59 -29.91 12.31
CA ARG A 139 7.40 -30.80 13.49
C ARG A 139 8.42 -31.94 13.66
N LYS A 140 9.51 -31.99 12.89
CA LYS A 140 10.65 -32.91 13.08
C LYS A 140 11.96 -32.25 13.53
N VAL A 141 11.96 -30.97 13.88
CA VAL A 141 13.14 -30.34 14.48
C VAL A 141 13.06 -30.47 15.99
N LYS A 142 13.81 -31.42 16.56
CA LYS A 142 14.10 -31.46 18.00
C LYS A 142 14.78 -30.13 18.34
N VAL A 143 14.13 -29.33 19.20
CA VAL A 143 14.79 -28.28 19.97
C VAL A 143 15.81 -28.92 20.91
#